data_AF-A0A915DPT5-F1
#
_entry.id   AF-A0A915DPT5-F1
#
_cell.length_a   1.000
_cell.length_b   1.000
_cell.length_c   1.000
_cell.angle_alpha   90.00
_cell.angle_beta   90.00
_cell.angle_gamma   90.00
#
_symmetry.space_group_name_H-M   'P 1'
#
loop_
_entity.id
_entity.type
_entity.pdbx_description
1 polymer ?
#
loop_
_entity_poly.entity_id
_entity_poly.type
_entity_poly.pdbx_seq_one_letter_code
_entity_poly.pdbx_strand_id
1 'polypeptide(L)'
;MGIDLCNKYDRKILAVVIVQRLFMAKCYRLPLSIACLVRNIKKPGNEKKIVVCAGAVTDDNQIYQVPAITVAALRFTAAARARVIRAGGEAITFDQLALLSP
;
A
#
# COMPACT_ATOMS: atom_id res chain seq x y z
N MET A 1 -2.64 -0.60 -12.07
CA MET A 1 -1.73 -1.74 -12.32
C MET A 1 -0.56 -1.82 -11.33
N GLY A 2 -0.61 -1.19 -10.14
CA GLY A 2 0.51 -1.23 -9.17
C GLY A 2 0.09 -1.32 -7.71
N ILE A 3 -1.20 -1.55 -7.46
CA ILE A 3 -1.84 -1.60 -6.15
C ILE A 3 -2.41 -2.99 -6.00
N ASP A 4 -1.87 -3.76 -5.05
CA ASP A 4 -2.47 -5.02 -4.63
C ASP A 4 -3.26 -4.77 -3.36
N LEU A 5 -4.52 -5.17 -3.37
CA LEU A 5 -5.40 -5.13 -2.21
C LEU A 5 -5.40 -6.52 -1.61
N CYS A 6 -4.79 -6.68 -0.45
CA CYS A 6 -4.64 -7.99 0.17
C CYS A 6 -5.60 -8.14 1.36
N ASN A 7 -6.32 -9.27 1.40
CA ASN A 7 -7.01 -9.71 2.61
C ASN A 7 -6.09 -10.66 3.40
N LYS A 8 -6.32 -10.80 4.70
CA LYS A 8 -5.56 -11.66 5.63
C LYS A 8 -5.49 -13.16 5.23
N TYR A 9 -6.24 -13.56 4.19
CA TYR A 9 -6.39 -14.94 3.73
C TYR A 9 -5.90 -15.21 2.29
N ASP A 10 -5.49 -14.19 1.52
CA ASP A 10 -5.07 -14.29 0.10
C ASP A 10 -3.58 -14.66 -0.05
N ARG A 11 -3.19 -15.76 0.59
CA ARG A 11 -1.78 -16.19 0.80
C ARG A 11 -1.03 -16.54 -0.49
N LYS A 12 -1.65 -17.29 -1.40
CA LYS A 12 -1.01 -17.75 -2.66
C LYS A 12 -0.81 -16.63 -3.67
N ILE A 13 -1.73 -15.68 -3.71
CA ILE A 13 -1.72 -14.58 -4.69
C ILE A 13 -0.68 -13.54 -4.27
N LEU A 14 -0.57 -13.27 -2.97
CA LEU A 14 0.33 -12.23 -2.44
C LEU A 14 1.80 -12.51 -2.77
N ALA A 15 2.31 -13.70 -2.44
CA ALA A 15 3.72 -14.02 -2.66
C ALA A 15 4.08 -14.04 -4.15
N VAL A 16 3.26 -14.69 -4.99
CA VAL A 16 3.54 -14.81 -6.43
C VAL A 16 3.50 -13.44 -7.12
N VAL A 17 2.48 -12.62 -6.84
CA VAL A 17 2.31 -11.30 -7.47
C VAL A 17 3.34 -10.30 -6.96
N ILE A 18 3.63 -10.26 -5.65
CA ILE A 18 4.66 -9.37 -5.11
C ILE A 18 6.03 -9.73 -5.69
N VAL A 19 6.42 -11.01 -5.66
CA VAL A 19 7.72 -11.44 -6.14
C VAL A 19 7.90 -11.05 -7.60
N GLN A 20 6.91 -11.31 -8.46
CA GLN A 20 6.96 -10.89 -9.87
C GLN A 20 7.14 -9.37 -10.01
N ARG A 21 6.45 -8.56 -9.21
CA ARG A 21 6.58 -7.08 -9.24
C ARG A 21 7.90 -6.56 -8.67
N LEU A 22 8.50 -7.27 -7.72
CA LEU A 22 9.82 -6.91 -7.19
C LEU A 22 10.92 -7.13 -8.24
N PHE A 23 10.81 -8.21 -9.03
CA PHE A 23 11.75 -8.52 -10.12
C PHE A 23 11.60 -7.61 -11.35
N MET A 24 10.50 -6.84 -11.47
CA MET A 24 10.33 -5.89 -12.57
C MET A 24 11.31 -4.71 -12.50
N ALA A 25 11.73 -4.21 -13.66
CA ALA A 25 12.54 -3.00 -13.74
C ALA A 25 11.84 -1.79 -13.10
N LYS A 26 12.62 -0.82 -12.60
CA LYS A 26 12.11 0.36 -11.88
C LYS A 26 11.07 1.16 -12.70
N CYS A 27 11.18 1.17 -14.02
CA CYS A 27 10.23 1.85 -14.91
C CYS A 27 8.79 1.33 -14.77
N TYR A 28 8.61 0.05 -14.40
CA TYR A 28 7.29 -0.56 -14.19
C TYR A 28 6.78 -0.41 -12.75
N ARG A 29 7.61 0.13 -11.85
CA ARG A 29 7.28 0.42 -10.45
C ARG A 29 7.05 1.92 -10.27
N LEU A 30 5.97 2.41 -10.89
CA LEU A 30 5.58 3.81 -10.76
C LEU A 30 5.27 4.16 -9.30
N PRO A 31 5.65 5.37 -8.83
CA PRO A 31 5.23 5.85 -7.51
C PRO A 31 3.71 6.01 -7.45
N LEU A 32 3.14 5.74 -6.29
CA LEU A 32 1.70 5.81 -6.05
C LEU A 32 1.39 6.90 -5.03
N SER A 33 0.43 7.76 -5.36
CA SER A 33 -0.05 8.78 -4.44
C SER A 33 -1.05 8.21 -3.44
N ILE A 34 -1.13 8.83 -2.25
CA ILE A 34 -2.16 8.52 -1.25
C ILE A 34 -3.57 8.62 -1.86
N ALA A 35 -3.79 9.55 -2.79
CA ALA A 35 -5.04 9.68 -3.53
C ALA A 35 -5.46 8.42 -4.27
N CYS A 36 -4.51 7.77 -4.93
CA CYS A 36 -4.77 6.52 -5.62
C CYS A 36 -5.18 5.43 -4.62
N LEU A 37 -4.54 5.38 -3.44
CA LEU A 37 -4.87 4.39 -2.39
C LEU A 37 -6.29 4.60 -1.86
N VAL A 38 -6.65 5.82 -1.51
CA VAL A 38 -7.98 6.16 -0.97
C VAL A 38 -9.09 5.82 -1.97
N ARG A 39 -8.88 6.10 -3.27
CA ARG A 39 -9.85 5.73 -4.32
C ARG A 39 -10.10 4.23 -4.42
N ASN A 40 -9.10 3.39 -4.11
CA ASN A 40 -9.24 1.94 -4.20
C ASN A 40 -9.84 1.32 -2.93
N ILE A 41 -9.66 1.97 -1.79
CA ILE A 41 -10.26 1.56 -0.51
C ILE A 41 -11.75 1.91 -0.45
N LYS A 42 -12.15 3.05 -1.03
CA LYS A 42 -13.56 3.44 -1.17
C LYS A 42 -14.40 2.49 -2.03
N LYS A 43 -13.78 1.56 -2.77
CA LYS A 43 -14.51 0.56 -3.54
C LYS A 43 -15.12 -0.48 -2.58
N PRO A 44 -16.35 -0.96 -2.86
CA PRO A 44 -17.03 -1.91 -1.98
C PRO A 44 -16.19 -3.19 -1.79
N GLY A 45 -16.07 -3.66 -0.55
CA GLY A 45 -15.35 -4.89 -0.20
C GLY A 45 -13.85 -4.73 0.11
N ASN A 46 -13.32 -3.50 0.19
CA ASN A 46 -11.90 -3.23 0.46
C ASN A 46 -11.61 -2.49 1.78
N GLU A 47 -12.63 -2.26 2.60
CA GLU A 47 -12.53 -1.43 3.81
C GLU A 47 -11.57 -1.97 4.87
N LYS A 48 -11.37 -3.28 4.93
CA LYS A 48 -10.51 -3.96 5.93
C LYS A 48 -9.24 -4.57 5.33
N LYS A 49 -8.93 -4.26 4.06
CA LYS A 49 -7.79 -4.85 3.36
C LYS A 49 -6.52 -4.04 3.56
N ILE A 50 -5.40 -4.75 3.62
CA ILE A 50 -4.08 -4.14 3.65
C ILE A 50 -3.73 -3.75 2.20
N VAL A 51 -3.31 -2.50 2.00
CA VAL A 51 -2.91 -2.03 0.67
C VAL A 51 -1.42 -2.26 0.49
N VAL A 52 -1.05 -3.02 -0.52
CA VAL A 52 0.33 -3.40 -0.80
C VAL A 52 0.79 -2.73 -2.09
N CYS A 53 1.91 -2.01 -2.00
CA CYS A 53 2.46 -1.20 -3.08
C CYS A 53 3.92 -1.59 -3.34
N ALA A 54 4.18 -2.20 -4.50
CA ALA A 54 5.53 -2.53 -4.96
C ALA A 54 6.26 -1.30 -5.56
N GLY A 55 6.22 -0.17 -4.87
CA GLY A 55 6.73 1.12 -5.34
C GLY A 55 6.89 2.14 -4.20
N ALA A 56 7.20 3.39 -4.55
CA ALA A 56 7.26 4.48 -3.59
C ALA A 56 5.87 5.09 -3.37
N VAL A 57 5.50 5.33 -2.11
CA VAL A 57 4.26 6.03 -1.77
C VAL A 57 4.54 7.52 -1.59
N THR A 58 3.94 8.32 -2.46
CA THR A 58 4.08 9.77 -2.48
C THR A 58 2.89 10.45 -1.85
N ASP A 59 3.19 11.63 -1.33
CA ASP A 59 2.24 12.50 -0.68
C ASP A 59 1.42 13.28 -1.71
N ASP A 60 0.13 13.53 -1.42
CA ASP A 60 -0.76 14.30 -2.31
C ASP A 60 -1.52 15.36 -1.51
N ASN A 61 -1.14 16.62 -1.67
CA ASN A 61 -1.68 17.75 -0.89
C ASN A 61 -3.14 18.08 -1.21
N GLN A 62 -3.70 17.55 -2.30
CA GLN A 62 -5.09 17.83 -2.67
C GLN A 62 -6.09 17.10 -1.77
N ILE A 63 -5.65 16.09 -1.02
CA ILE A 63 -6.52 15.29 -0.16
C ILE A 63 -6.29 15.63 1.30
N TYR A 64 -7.35 16.14 1.91
CA TYR A 64 -7.37 16.58 3.31
C TYR A 64 -7.77 15.46 4.28
N GLN A 65 -8.71 14.60 3.88
CA GLN A 65 -9.13 13.45 4.69
C GLN A 65 -8.48 12.16 4.18
N VAL A 66 -7.57 11.64 4.98
CA VAL A 66 -7.00 10.30 4.79
C VAL A 66 -7.71 9.37 5.78
N PRO A 67 -8.38 8.30 5.31
CA PRO A 67 -8.96 7.30 6.20
C PRO A 67 -7.87 6.53 6.95
N ALA A 68 -8.22 5.90 8.08
CA ALA A 68 -7.31 4.99 8.78
C ALA A 68 -7.04 3.77 7.89
N ILE A 69 -5.83 3.68 7.37
CA ILE A 69 -5.43 2.66 6.39
C ILE A 69 -4.11 2.03 6.77
N THR A 70 -4.01 0.72 6.53
CA THR A 70 -2.77 -0.03 6.66
C THR A 70 -2.13 -0.17 5.29
N VAL A 71 -0.98 0.47 5.09
CA VAL A 71 -0.27 0.50 3.80
C VAL A 71 1.10 -0.15 3.96
N ALA A 72 1.39 -1.13 3.11
CA ALA A 72 2.71 -1.74 2.98
C ALA A 72 3.39 -1.26 1.70
N ALA A 73 4.61 -0.74 1.78
CA ALA A 73 5.35 -0.28 0.60
C ALA A 73 6.87 -0.44 0.74
N LEU A 74 7.59 -0.29 -0.38
CA LEU A 74 9.06 -0.33 -0.41
C LEU A 74 9.66 0.95 0.15
N ARG A 75 9.07 2.10 -0.19
CA ARG A 75 9.53 3.42 0.22
C ARG A 75 8.34 4.30 0.52
N PHE A 76 8.46 5.09 1.58
CA PHE A 76 7.51 6.14 1.92
C PHE A 76 8.21 7.48 1.88
N THR A 77 7.54 8.49 1.33
CA THR A 77 7.93 9.87 1.58
C THR A 77 7.61 10.23 3.04
N ALA A 78 8.44 11.08 3.66
CA ALA A 78 8.29 11.45 5.07
C ALA A 78 6.90 12.07 5.35
N ALA A 79 6.44 12.94 4.46
CA ALA A 79 5.13 13.58 4.55
C ALA A 79 3.98 12.57 4.44
N ALA A 80 4.07 11.60 3.51
CA ALA A 80 3.06 10.57 3.39
C ALA A 80 2.97 9.68 4.64
N ARG A 81 4.13 9.29 5.20
CA ARG A 81 4.18 8.48 6.41
C ARG A 81 3.56 9.21 7.60
N ALA A 82 3.89 10.49 7.78
CA ALA A 82 3.32 11.32 8.83
C ALA A 82 1.79 11.47 8.70
N ARG A 83 1.27 11.63 7.47
CA ARG A 83 -0.17 11.71 7.24
C ARG A 83 -0.91 10.42 7.56
N VAL A 84 -0.38 9.27 7.17
CA VAL A 84 -0.99 7.96 7.47
C VAL A 84 -1.03 7.72 8.99
N ILE A 85 0.08 8.00 9.69
CA ILE A 85 0.15 7.85 11.16
C ILE A 85 -0.83 8.81 11.85
N ARG A 86 -0.90 10.07 11.40
CA ARG A 86 -1.84 11.06 11.95
C ARG A 86 -3.31 10.66 11.76
N ALA A 87 -3.63 9.92 10.69
CA ALA A 87 -4.95 9.38 10.44
C ALA A 87 -5.29 8.14 11.29
N GLY A 88 -4.38 7.69 12.16
CA GLY A 88 -4.52 6.45 12.92
C GLY A 88 -4.31 5.19 12.08
N GLY A 89 -3.68 5.33 10.91
CA GLY A 89 -3.27 4.22 10.06
C GLY A 89 -1.85 3.75 10.33
N GLU A 90 -1.46 2.66 9.69
CA GLU A 90 -0.13 2.04 9.85
C GLU A 90 0.63 2.03 8.52
N ALA A 91 1.90 2.44 8.56
CA ALA A 91 2.82 2.34 7.44
C ALA A 91 3.82 1.22 7.71
N ILE A 92 3.67 0.11 6.99
CA ILE A 92 4.33 -1.18 7.22
C ILE A 92 5.38 -1.45 6.12
N THR A 93 6.44 -2.19 6.45
CA THR A 93 7.41 -2.69 5.46
C THR A 93 7.03 -4.07 4.94
N PHE A 94 7.62 -4.50 3.81
CA PHE A 94 7.36 -5.84 3.29
C PHE A 94 7.79 -6.96 4.25
N ASP A 95 8.86 -6.76 5.00
CA ASP A 95 9.31 -7.75 6.00
C ASP A 95 8.31 -7.90 7.15
N GLN A 96 7.76 -6.78 7.62
CA GLN A 96 6.71 -6.77 8.64
C GLN A 96 5.39 -7.37 8.12
N LEU A 97 5.07 -7.13 6.85
CA LEU A 97 3.92 -7.73 6.19
C LEU A 97 4.05 -9.27 6.13
N ALA A 98 5.23 -9.79 5.82
CA ALA A 98 5.49 -11.23 5.73
C ALA A 98 5.30 -11.95 7.08
N LEU A 99 5.59 -11.28 8.20
CA LEU A 99 5.33 -11.82 9.55
C LEU A 99 3.84 -11.83 9.90
N LEU A 100 3.10 -10.81 9.48
CA LEU A 100 1.66 -10.69 9.74
C LEU A 100 0.81 -11.62 8.85
N SER A 101 1.32 -11.98 7.68
CA SER A 101 0.62 -12.82 6.70
C SER A 101 1.64 -13.64 5.90
N PRO A 102 2.03 -14.84 6.39
CA PRO A 102 2.93 -15.75 5.69
C PRO A 102 2.28 -16.46 4.50
#